data_AF-A0A9E6VW35-F1
#
_entry.id   AF-A0A9E6VW35-F1
#
_cell.length_a   1.000
_cell.length_b   1.000
_cell.length_c   1.000
_cell.angle_alpha   90.00
_cell.angle_beta   90.00
_cell.angle_gamma   90.00
#
_symmetry.space_group_name_H-M   'P 1'
#
loop_
_entity.id
_entity.type
_entity.pdbx_description
1 polymer ?
#
loop_
_entity_poly.entity_id
_entity_poly.type
_entity_poly.pdbx_seq_one_letter_code
_entity_poly.pdbx_strand_id
1 'polypeptide(L)' 'MFVAGSSVRGKQVATALARELGFGEVHDFGGNDRFALLEQLALCWINLAIFQKQGRSIAFKLLKR' A
#
# COMPACT_ATOMS: atom_id res chain seq x y z
N MET A 1 -0.62 -1.14 5.08
CA MET A 1 -0.09 -1.46 3.74
C MET A 1 -1.19 -2.09 2.90
N PHE A 2 -1.14 -1.97 1.57
CA PHE A 2 -2.09 -2.61 0.65
C PHE A 2 -1.35 -3.56 -0.29
N VAL A 3 -1.95 -4.68 -0.66
CA VAL A 3 -1.42 -5.65 -1.62
C VAL A 3 -2.50 -5.99 -2.64
N ALA A 4 -2.15 -6.04 -3.93
CA ALA A 4 -3.06 -6.48 -4.99
C ALA A 4 -2.34 -7.50 -5.88
N GLY A 5 -3.11 -8.39 -6.50
CA GLY A 5 -2.58 -9.41 -7.39
C GLY A 5 -3.54 -10.58 -7.64
N SER A 6 -3.49 -11.16 -8.82
CA SER A 6 -4.28 -12.36 -9.19
C SER A 6 -3.69 -13.66 -8.64
N SER A 7 -2.38 -13.71 -8.39
CA SER A 7 -1.72 -14.87 -7.79
C SER A 7 -1.96 -14.92 -6.28
N VAL A 8 -2.74 -15.90 -5.83
CA VAL A 8 -3.01 -16.15 -4.40
C VAL A 8 -1.69 -16.37 -3.64
N ARG A 9 -0.82 -17.26 -4.14
CA ARG A 9 0.49 -17.53 -3.54
C ARG A 9 1.37 -16.27 -3.52
N GLY A 10 1.35 -15.50 -4.60
CA GLY A 10 2.11 -14.24 -4.68
C GLY A 10 1.69 -13.25 -3.59
N LYS A 11 0.39 -13.04 -3.42
CA LYS A 11 -0.15 -12.16 -2.36
C LYS A 11 0.20 -12.66 -0.96
N GLN A 12 0.14 -13.97 -0.72
CA GLN A 12 0.48 -14.55 0.58
C GLN A 12 1.95 -14.31 0.95
N VAL A 13 2.87 -14.58 0.02
CA VAL A 13 4.31 -14.35 0.24
C VAL A 13 4.61 -12.86 0.46
N ALA A 14 4.07 -11.98 -0.39
CA ALA A 14 4.25 -10.54 -0.25
C ALA A 14 3.70 -10.01 1.08
N THR A 15 2.56 -10.55 1.52
CA THR A 15 1.93 -10.19 2.80
C THR A 15 2.80 -10.62 3.99
N ALA A 16 3.32 -11.85 3.97
CA ALA A 16 4.20 -12.33 5.03
C ALA A 16 5.45 -11.47 5.16
N LEU A 17 6.13 -11.22 4.03
CA LEU A 17 7.34 -10.38 4.01
C LEU A 17 7.07 -8.96 4.51
N ALA A 18 5.97 -8.33 4.07
CA ALA A 18 5.63 -6.98 4.52
C ALA A 18 5.37 -6.92 6.04
N ARG A 19 4.78 -7.97 6.62
CA ARG A 19 4.59 -8.06 8.08
C ARG A 19 5.91 -8.23 8.81
N GLU A 20 6.79 -9.09 8.32
CA GLU A 20 8.13 -9.32 8.89
C GLU A 20 9.00 -8.05 8.87
N LEU A 21 8.84 -7.21 7.83
CA LEU A 21 9.52 -5.92 7.72
C LEU A 21 8.90 -4.80 8.57
N GLY A 22 7.82 -5.09 9.30
CA GLY A 22 7.20 -4.13 10.23
C GLY A 22 6.17 -3.18 9.62
N PHE A 23 5.65 -3.45 8.42
CA PHE A 23 4.58 -2.62 7.82
C PHE A 23 3.20 -2.78 8.50
N GLY A 24 3.11 -3.67 9.51
CA GLY A 24 1.90 -3.91 10.29
C GLY A 24 0.80 -4.61 9.49
N GLU A 25 -0.41 -4.06 9.54
CA GLU A 25 -1.57 -4.58 8.80
C GLU A 25 -1.37 -4.44 7.29
N VAL A 26 -1.53 -5.56 6.58
CA VAL A 26 -1.50 -5.65 5.12
C VAL A 26 -2.88 -6.05 4.64
N HIS A 27 -3.53 -5.18 3.89
CA HIS A 27 -4.88 -5.38 3.38
C HIS A 27 -4.84 -5.85 1.93
N ASP A 28 -5.54 -6.95 1.65
CA ASP A 28 -5.79 -7.40 0.28
C ASP A 28 -6.73 -6.41 -0.41
N PHE A 29 -6.23 -5.77 -1.46
CA PHE A 29 -6.90 -4.73 -2.22
C PHE A 29 -7.52 -5.26 -3.51
N GLY A 30 -7.38 -6.57 -3.80
CA GLY A 30 -8.02 -7.24 -4.93
C GLY A 30 -7.04 -7.81 -5.96
N GLY A 31 -7.52 -7.91 -7.21
CA GLY A 31 -6.79 -8.47 -8.35
C GLY A 31 -5.91 -7.44 -9.07
N ASN A 32 -5.34 -7.87 -10.21
CA ASN A 32 -4.48 -7.01 -11.05
C ASN A 32 -5.24 -5.79 -11.61
N ASP A 33 -6.56 -5.88 -11.74
CA ASP A 33 -7.46 -4.79 -12.16
C ASP A 33 -7.44 -3.60 -11.18
N ARG A 34 -6.88 -3.77 -9.98
CA ARG A 34 -6.79 -2.73 -8.94
C ARG A 34 -5.46 -1.99 -8.89
N PHE A 35 -4.50 -2.32 -9.76
CA PHE A 35 -3.17 -1.68 -9.75
C PHE A 35 -3.24 -0.18 -9.98
N ALA A 36 -4.06 0.27 -10.92
CA ALA A 36 -4.24 1.69 -11.20
C ALA A 36 -4.66 2.48 -9.95
N LEU A 37 -5.50 1.91 -9.08
CA LEU A 37 -5.90 2.56 -7.83
C LEU A 37 -4.74 2.68 -6.82
N LEU A 38 -3.86 1.69 -6.74
CA LEU A 38 -2.66 1.76 -5.89
C LEU A 38 -1.65 2.77 -6.42
N GLU A 39 -1.50 2.88 -7.74
CA GLU A 39 -0.65 3.90 -8.38
C GLU A 39 -1.17 5.31 -8.09
N GLN A 40 -2.48 5.54 -8.18
CA GLN A 40 -3.07 6.83 -7.82
C GLN A 40 -2.91 7.13 -6.32
N LEU A 41 -3.00 6.13 -5.44
CA LEU A 41 -2.70 6.31 -4.01
C LEU A 41 -1.23 6.73 -3.80
N ALA A 42 -0.29 6.16 -4.55
CA ALA A 42 1.12 6.57 -4.53
C ALA A 42 1.29 8.02 -5.03
N LEU A 43 0.54 8.45 -6.04
CA LEU A 43 0.54 9.85 -6.50
C LEU A 43 0.00 10.80 -5.42
N CYS A 44 -1.06 10.43 -4.68
CA CYS A 44 -1.51 11.21 -3.53
C CYS A 44 -0.40 11.37 -2.49
N TRP A 45 0.36 10.30 -2.21
CA TRP A 45 1.51 10.37 -1.31
C TRP A 45 2.60 11.29 -1.85
N ILE A 46 2.97 11.18 -3.14
CA ILE A 46 3.98 12.04 -3.78
C ILE A 46 3.57 13.51 -3.68
N ASN A 47 2.30 13.80 -3.90
CA ASN A 47 1.79 15.15 -3.78
C ASN A 47 1.96 15.71 -2.37
N LEU A 48 1.62 14.95 -1.34
CA LEU A 48 1.80 15.37 0.05
C LEU A 48 3.29 15.50 0.44
N ALA A 49 4.10 14.51 0.09
CA ALA A 49 5.50 14.43 0.48
C ALA A 49 6.36 15.51 -0.20
N ILE A 50 6.15 15.72 -1.51
CA ILE A 50 7.00 16.58 -2.36
C ILE A 50 6.36 17.95 -2.57
N PHE A 51 5.17 18.01 -3.18
CA PHE A 51 4.54 19.29 -3.56
C PHE A 51 4.01 20.06 -2.34
N GLN A 52 3.43 19.35 -1.36
CA GLN A 52 2.97 19.95 -0.09
C GLN A 52 4.05 19.98 1.00
N LYS A 53 5.29 19.57 0.69
CA LYS A 53 6.47 19.68 1.57
C LYS A 53 6.32 19.02 2.95
N GLN A 54 5.46 18.00 3.09
CA GLN A 54 5.33 17.26 4.35
C GLN A 54 6.52 16.32 4.62
N GLY A 55 7.39 16.12 3.62
CA GLY A 55 8.54 15.22 3.71
C GLY A 55 8.16 13.78 3.41
N ARG A 56 9.18 12.93 3.26
CA ARG A 56 9.03 11.52 2.83
C ARG A 56 8.73 10.57 3.99
N SER A 57 8.81 11.02 5.23
CA SER A 57 8.58 10.20 6.41
C SER A 57 7.11 10.16 6.83
N ILE A 58 6.22 9.96 5.86
CA ILE A 58 4.77 9.87 6.06
C ILE A 58 4.22 8.60 5.39
N ALA A 59 3.11 8.07 5.89
CA ALA A 59 2.44 6.89 5.34
C ALA A 59 0.93 6.95 5.55
N PHE A 60 0.17 6.25 4.71
CA PHE A 60 -1.26 6.10 4.90
C PHE A 60 -1.60 4.90 5.79
N LYS A 61 -2.56 5.09 6.68
CA LYS A 61 -3.10 4.03 7.56
C LYS A 61 -4.62 3.99 7.45
N LEU A 62 -5.18 2.79 7.30
CA LEU A 62 -6.62 2.57 7.38
C LEU A 62 -7.08 2.62 8.84
N LEU A 63 -8.03 3.49 9.14
CA LEU A 63 -8.67 3.58 10.46
C LEU A 63 -10.10 3.03 10.37
N LYS A 64 -10.47 2.14 11.28
CA LYS A 64 -11.85 1.65 11.44
C LYS A 64 -12.51 2.40 12.60
N ARG A 65 -13.77 2.78 12.43
CA ARG A 65 -14.59 3.43 13.46
C ARG A 65 -15.42 2.39 14.20
#